data_AF-A0A928XIV0-F1
#
_entry.id   AF-A0A928XIV0-F1
#
_cell.length_a   1.000
_cell.length_b   1.000
_cell.length_c   1.000
_cell.angle_alpha   90.00
_cell.angle_beta   90.00
_cell.angle_gamma   90.00
#
_symmetry.space_group_name_H-M   'P 1'
#
loop_
_entity.id
_entity.type
_entity.pdbx_description
1 polymer ?
#
loop_
_entity_poly.entity_id
_entity_poly.type
_entity_poly.pdbx_seq_one_letter_code
_entity_poly.pdbx_strand_id
1 'polypeptide(L)'
;MADEHQLEARATFAGTEPDTVISPAVAELLQSEGVDVTGYTPRCVTAAELAQAGRVISLGCDVSYLASPELKLERWDDVPPPSQNLGAARTVILARVEQLMAELMKTL
;
A
#
# COMPACT_ATOMS: atom_id res chain seq x y z
N MET A 1 9.46 -6.95 -9.85
CA MET A 1 8.71 -6.06 -10.77
C MET A 1 8.98 -4.58 -10.41
N ALA A 2 10.25 -4.18 -10.31
CA ALA A 2 10.68 -2.79 -10.06
C ALA A 2 11.79 -2.36 -11.05
N ASP A 3 12.07 -3.19 -12.05
CA ASP A 3 13.20 -2.99 -12.99
C ASP A 3 12.77 -2.48 -14.37
N GLU A 4 11.46 -2.38 -14.67
CA GLU A 4 11.04 -2.02 -16.03
C GLU A 4 10.97 -0.52 -16.27
N HIS A 5 10.90 0.33 -15.25
CA HIS A 5 10.79 1.78 -15.42
C HIS A 5 11.74 2.48 -14.43
N GLN A 6 12.62 3.38 -14.91
CA GLN A 6 13.58 4.19 -14.12
C GLN A 6 12.85 5.20 -13.21
N LEU A 7 11.95 4.73 -12.36
CA LEU A 7 11.25 5.52 -11.38
C LEU A 7 12.02 5.40 -10.06
N GLU A 8 12.63 6.50 -9.60
CA GLU A 8 13.20 6.58 -8.26
C GLU A 8 12.08 6.73 -7.22
N ALA A 9 11.22 5.72 -7.12
CA ALA A 9 10.13 5.66 -6.15
C ALA A 9 10.42 4.60 -5.09
N ARG A 10 10.07 4.94 -3.84
CA ARG A 10 10.07 4.00 -2.71
C ARG A 10 8.66 3.92 -2.14
N ALA A 11 8.19 2.71 -1.91
CA ALA A 11 6.93 2.45 -1.22
C ALA A 11 7.19 1.87 0.19
N THR A 12 6.30 2.20 1.12
CA THR A 12 6.26 1.63 2.48
C THR A 12 4.81 1.43 2.90
N PHE A 13 4.55 0.53 3.86
CA PHE A 13 3.22 0.27 4.39
C PHE A 13 3.18 0.38 5.92
N ALA A 14 2.02 0.72 6.46
CA ALA A 14 1.71 0.82 7.88
C ALA A 14 0.19 0.74 8.09
N GLY A 15 -0.26 0.38 9.30
CA GLY A 15 -1.67 0.31 9.67
C GLY A 15 -2.04 1.35 10.73
N THR A 16 -3.32 1.66 10.88
CA THR A 16 -3.82 2.40 12.06
C THR A 16 -3.95 1.48 13.27
N GLU A 17 -4.34 0.23 13.04
CA GLU A 17 -4.49 -0.83 14.04
C GLU A 17 -3.76 -2.08 13.53
N PRO A 18 -2.42 -2.13 13.62
CA PRO A 18 -1.64 -3.23 13.09
C PRO A 18 -1.76 -4.50 13.94
N ASP A 19 -1.89 -5.65 13.27
CA ASP A 19 -1.68 -6.95 13.91
C ASP A 19 -0.21 -7.16 14.31
N THR A 20 0.03 -8.19 15.12
CA THR A 20 1.41 -8.53 15.55
C THR A 20 2.25 -9.18 14.46
N VAL A 21 1.60 -9.78 13.45
CA VAL A 21 2.24 -10.49 12.35
C VAL A 21 1.49 -10.25 11.04
N ILE A 22 2.17 -10.38 9.91
CA ILE A 22 1.53 -10.40 8.60
C ILE A 22 0.66 -11.66 8.49
N SER A 23 -0.53 -11.52 7.89
CA SER A 23 -1.43 -12.66 7.63
C SER A 23 -0.70 -13.75 6.83
N PRO A 24 -0.70 -15.02 7.29
CA PRO A 24 -0.03 -16.11 6.59
C PRO A 24 -0.49 -16.27 5.15
N ALA A 25 -1.79 -16.13 4.88
CA ALA A 25 -2.33 -16.22 3.52
C ALA A 25 -1.81 -15.11 2.60
N VAL A 26 -1.63 -13.90 3.14
CA VAL A 26 -1.04 -12.77 2.39
C VAL A 26 0.45 -13.02 2.13
N ALA A 27 1.18 -13.49 3.15
CA ALA A 27 2.59 -13.81 3.01
C ALA A 27 2.84 -14.91 1.98
N GLU A 28 2.06 -15.99 2.00
CA GLU A 28 2.14 -17.09 1.03
C GLU A 28 1.84 -16.61 -0.40
N LEU A 29 0.80 -15.79 -0.58
CA LEU A 29 0.48 -15.21 -1.89
C LEU A 29 1.64 -14.37 -2.43
N LEU A 30 2.13 -13.41 -1.64
CA LEU A 30 3.20 -12.52 -2.05
C LEU A 30 4.51 -13.29 -2.31
N GLN A 31 4.81 -14.29 -1.48
CA GLN A 31 5.96 -15.17 -1.67
C GLN A 31 5.88 -15.93 -3.00
N SER A 32 4.69 -16.39 -3.38
CA SER A 32 4.46 -17.08 -4.67
C SER A 32 4.73 -16.18 -5.89
N GLU A 33 4.65 -14.86 -5.70
CA GLU A 33 4.93 -13.82 -6.69
C GLU A 33 6.35 -13.25 -6.56
N GLY A 34 7.19 -13.84 -5.71
CA GLY A 34 8.59 -13.45 -5.49
C GLY A 34 8.79 -12.26 -4.54
N VAL A 35 7.77 -11.90 -3.76
CA VAL A 35 7.83 -10.83 -2.75
C VAL A 35 7.83 -11.44 -1.35
N ASP A 36 9.00 -11.49 -0.72
CA ASP A 36 9.14 -11.97 0.66
C ASP A 36 8.79 -10.84 1.65
N VAL A 37 7.75 -11.10 2.45
CA VAL A 37 7.29 -10.21 3.53
C VAL A 37 7.44 -10.82 4.92
N THR A 38 8.02 -12.03 5.04
CA THR A 38 8.06 -12.79 6.29
C THR A 38 8.87 -12.12 7.40
N GLY A 39 9.86 -11.30 7.02
CA GLY A 39 10.67 -10.48 7.95
C GLY A 39 10.03 -9.17 8.38
N TYR A 40 8.84 -8.82 7.87
CA TYR A 40 8.19 -7.55 8.20
C TYR A 40 7.26 -7.69 9.40
N THR A 41 7.39 -6.77 10.35
CA THR A 41 6.46 -6.62 11.46
C THR A 41 5.49 -5.48 11.14
N PRO A 42 4.16 -5.71 11.17
CA PRO A 42 3.20 -4.64 11.02
C PRO A 42 3.38 -3.59 12.13
N ARG A 43 3.14 -2.33 11.79
CA ARG A 43 3.43 -1.19 12.67
C ARG A 43 2.41 -0.08 12.48
N CYS A 44 2.30 0.76 13.49
CA CYS A 44 1.44 1.93 13.42
C CYS A 44 2.01 2.95 12.43
N VAL A 45 1.12 3.58 11.67
CA VAL A 45 1.44 4.76 10.88
C VAL A 45 1.68 5.96 11.80
N THR A 46 2.64 6.81 11.43
CA THR A 46 2.94 8.04 12.17
C THR A 46 2.65 9.29 11.33
N ALA A 47 2.32 10.40 11.99
CA ALA A 47 2.11 11.69 11.30
C ALA A 47 3.37 12.15 10.53
N ALA A 48 4.56 11.84 11.05
CA ALA A 48 5.83 12.17 10.39
C ALA A 48 5.99 11.45 9.05
N GLU A 49 5.52 10.21 8.94
CA GLU A 49 5.55 9.46 7.68
C GLU A 49 4.55 10.01 6.66
N LEU A 50 3.35 10.34 7.12
CA LEU A 50 2.35 10.98 6.25
C LEU A 50 2.86 12.31 5.71
N ALA A 51 3.54 13.12 6.53
CA ALA A 51 4.10 14.40 6.12
C ALA A 51 5.27 14.28 5.12
N GLN A 52 6.03 13.17 5.14
CA GLN A 52 7.16 12.93 4.24
C GLN A 52 6.76 12.21 2.95
N ALA A 53 5.56 11.62 2.90
CA ALA A 53 5.10 10.85 1.76
C ALA A 53 4.69 11.76 0.58
N GLY A 54 5.24 11.49 -0.61
CA GLY A 54 4.81 12.19 -1.84
C GLY A 54 3.40 11.80 -2.31
N ARG A 55 2.92 10.61 -1.91
CA ARG A 55 1.57 10.09 -2.12
C ARG A 55 1.19 9.21 -0.93
N VAL A 56 -0.05 9.34 -0.47
CA VAL A 56 -0.61 8.45 0.57
C VAL A 56 -1.86 7.80 -0.01
N ILE A 57 -1.88 6.47 0.02
CA ILE A 57 -2.97 5.64 -0.49
C ILE A 57 -3.55 4.87 0.69
N SER A 58 -4.86 4.98 0.90
CA SER A 58 -5.59 4.24 1.92
C SER A 58 -6.41 3.12 1.30
N LEU A 59 -6.28 1.93 1.88
CA LEU A 59 -7.10 0.75 1.61
C LEU A 59 -8.09 0.57 2.77
N GLY A 60 -9.02 1.51 2.91
CA GLY A 60 -10.09 1.45 3.93
C GLY A 60 -9.71 1.95 5.33
N CYS A 61 -8.47 2.38 5.57
CA CYS A 61 -8.06 2.99 6.84
C CYS A 61 -8.35 4.50 6.86
N ASP A 62 -8.95 5.01 7.93
CA ASP A 62 -9.02 6.45 8.13
C ASP A 62 -7.74 6.94 8.81
N VAL A 63 -6.96 7.77 8.12
CA VAL A 63 -5.74 8.40 8.64
C VAL A 63 -5.86 9.91 8.75
N SER A 64 -7.07 10.46 8.53
CA SER A 64 -7.31 11.90 8.51
C SER A 64 -6.98 12.59 9.83
N TYR A 65 -7.12 11.88 10.96
CA TYR A 65 -6.77 12.39 12.29
C TYR A 65 -5.26 12.57 12.53
N LEU A 66 -4.41 11.95 11.70
CA LEU A 66 -2.95 12.12 11.71
C LEU A 66 -2.45 13.00 10.56
N ALA A 67 -3.31 13.26 9.57
CA ALA A 67 -2.95 13.94 8.34
C ALA A 67 -2.85 15.45 8.56
N SER A 68 -1.88 16.09 7.88
CA SER A 68 -1.89 17.54 7.71
C SER A 68 -3.05 17.94 6.77
N PRO A 69 -3.62 19.16 6.90
CA PRO A 69 -4.67 19.64 5.99
C PRO A 69 -4.29 19.64 4.49
N GLU A 70 -3.00 19.71 4.20
CA GLU A 70 -2.45 19.73 2.84
C GLU A 70 -2.19 18.32 2.28
N LEU A 71 -2.34 17.27 3.10
CA LEU A 71 -2.09 15.90 2.68
C LEU A 71 -3.12 15.46 1.64
N LYS A 72 -2.65 15.08 0.46
CA LYS A 72 -3.49 14.45 -0.56
C LYS A 72 -3.59 12.95 -0.25
N LEU A 73 -4.67 12.58 0.43
CA LEU A 73 -5.03 11.19 0.67
C LEU A 73 -5.84 10.63 -0.49
N GLU A 74 -5.28 9.65 -1.19
CA GLU A 74 -6.00 8.84 -2.17
C GLU A 74 -6.65 7.65 -1.48
N ARG A 75 -7.91 7.34 -1.83
CA ARG A 75 -8.65 6.23 -1.25
C ARG A 75 -8.97 5.21 -2.32
N TRP A 76 -8.58 3.96 -2.10
CA TRP A 76 -8.94 2.81 -2.92
C TRP A 76 -10.02 2.01 -2.21
N ASP A 77 -11.18 2.65 -2.01
CA ASP A 77 -12.32 2.04 -1.30
C ASP A 77 -13.01 0.93 -2.13
N ASP A 78 -12.59 0.72 -3.39
CA ASP A 78 -13.01 -0.38 -4.26
C ASP A 78 -12.24 -1.70 -4.02
N VAL A 79 -11.17 -1.68 -3.23
CA VAL A 79 -10.44 -2.89 -2.86
C VAL A 79 -11.23 -3.65 -1.78
N PRO A 80 -11.67 -4.89 -2.04
CA PRO A 80 -12.36 -5.68 -1.01
C PRO A 80 -11.39 -6.07 0.12
N PRO A 81 -11.90 -6.31 1.34
CA PRO A 81 -11.07 -6.76 2.44
C PRO A 81 -10.34 -8.08 2.09
N PRO A 82 -9.00 -8.16 2.26
CA PRO A 82 -8.25 -9.38 1.97
C PRO A 82 -8.74 -10.61 2.76
N SER A 83 -9.31 -10.39 3.95
CA SER A 83 -9.91 -11.43 4.78
C SER A 83 -11.20 -12.03 4.20
N GLN A 84 -11.89 -11.31 3.31
CA GLN A 84 -13.09 -11.80 2.63
C GLN A 84 -12.76 -12.47 1.31
N ASN A 85 -11.91 -11.84 0.50
CA ASN A 85 -11.50 -12.37 -0.80
C ASN A 85 -10.12 -11.85 -1.21
N LEU A 86 -9.06 -12.54 -0.78
CA LEU A 86 -7.68 -12.18 -1.05
C LEU A 86 -7.37 -12.09 -2.55
N GLY A 87 -7.90 -13.02 -3.36
CA GLY A 87 -7.69 -13.01 -4.81
C GLY A 87 -8.30 -11.79 -5.49
N ALA A 88 -9.54 -11.43 -5.14
CA ALA A 88 -10.18 -10.23 -5.66
C ALA A 88 -9.45 -8.95 -5.21
N ALA A 89 -9.02 -8.89 -3.94
CA ALA A 89 -8.24 -7.77 -3.41
C ALA A 89 -6.93 -7.60 -4.20
N ARG A 90 -6.19 -8.69 -4.42
CA ARG A 90 -4.96 -8.69 -5.20
C ARG A 90 -5.17 -8.15 -6.62
N THR A 91 -6.21 -8.63 -7.32
CA THR A 91 -6.53 -8.19 -8.67
C THR A 91 -6.79 -6.68 -8.74
N VAL A 92 -7.61 -6.14 -7.82
CA VAL A 92 -7.91 -4.70 -7.80
C VAL A 92 -6.66 -3.88 -7.45
N ILE A 93 -5.88 -4.32 -6.44
CA ILE A 93 -4.63 -3.64 -6.05
C ILE A 93 -3.63 -3.59 -7.20
N LEU A 94 -3.44 -4.69 -7.93
CA LEU A 94 -2.51 -4.70 -9.08
C LEU A 94 -2.94 -3.72 -10.16
N ALA A 95 -4.22 -3.72 -10.55
CA ALA A 95 -4.75 -2.79 -11.54
C ALA A 95 -4.57 -1.32 -11.10
N ARG A 96 -4.82 -1.01 -9.82
CA ARG A 96 -4.62 0.33 -9.26
C ARG A 96 -3.16 0.75 -9.22
N VAL A 97 -2.25 -0.15 -8.84
CA VAL A 97 -0.80 0.10 -8.85
C VAL A 97 -0.29 0.34 -10.27
N GLU A 98 -0.73 -0.45 -11.26
CA GLU A 98 -0.37 -0.24 -12.66
C GLU A 98 -0.81 1.14 -13.18
N GLN A 99 -2.04 1.56 -12.85
CA GLN A 99 -2.55 2.88 -13.17
C GLN A 99 -1.72 3.99 -12.50
N LEU A 100 -1.45 3.85 -11.20
CA LEU A 100 -0.65 4.81 -10.45
C LEU A 100 0.76 4.97 -11.05
N MET A 101 1.42 3.87 -11.40
CA MET A 101 2.74 3.91 -12.02
C MET A 101 2.71 4.64 -13.36
N ALA A 102 1.68 4.39 -14.20
CA ALA A 102 1.50 5.09 -15.46
C ALA A 102 1.23 6.60 -15.28
N GLU A 103 0.54 7.01 -14.22
CA GLU A 103 0.32 8.42 -13.88
C GLU A 103 1.59 9.10 -13.39
N LEU A 104 2.35 8.44 -12.51
CA LEU A 104 3.61 8.96 -11.98
C LEU A 104 4.63 9.18 -13.10
N MET A 105 4.68 8.29 -14.10
CA MET A 105 5.58 8.42 -15.25
C MET A 105 5.22 9.57 -16.20
N LYS A 106 3.95 9.97 -16.26
CA LYS A 106 3.51 11.12 -17.07
C LYS A 106 3.78 12.47 -16.40
N THR A 107 4.03 12.45 -15.09
CA THR A 107 4.22 13.67 -14.29
C THR A 107 5.71 14.06 -14.21
N LEU A 108 6.61 13.19 -14.66
CA LEU A 108 8.05 13.44 -14.86
C LEU A 108 8.31 14.02 -16.24
#